data_AF-A0A2R7QP22-F1
#
_entry.id   AF-A0A2R7QP22-F1
#
_cell.length_a   1.000
_cell.length_b   1.000
_cell.length_c   1.000
_cell.angle_alpha   90.00
_cell.angle_beta   90.00
_cell.angle_gamma   90.00
#
_symmetry.space_group_name_H-M   'P 1'
#
loop_
_entity.id
_entity.type
_entity.pdbx_description
1 polymer ?
#
loop_
_entity_poly.entity_id
_entity_poly.type
_entity_poly.pdbx_seq_one_letter_code
_entity_poly.pdbx_strand_id
1 'polypeptide(L)'
;MMTFADLEAIKGELVGVNLDPLIRANSDTWRAKRAYVGLAVRDHDDPDLVSNTHWSVIGSSIGRNVKEERLHLADSARTLRGRSTQSSVLWTDLAEPARDFRLSRVELRGVTRSVAVNAEQSVDVREDVERVSRSFDETFFVSEVGVRLESEDPDTDGVEARVLLGDSLVVSDAGASLADLAGVALRLVSRSGIEAEQVQDVIASFEHRQ
;
A
#
# COMPACT_ATOMS: atom_id res chain seq x y z
N MET A 1 10.57 -9.98 22.01
CA MET A 1 10.95 -9.26 20.79
C MET A 1 9.93 -8.16 20.60
N MET A 2 10.35 -6.94 20.25
CA MET A 2 9.44 -5.82 20.01
C MET A 2 8.71 -6.03 18.67
N THR A 3 7.44 -5.63 18.58
CA THR A 3 6.61 -5.68 17.37
C THR A 3 6.25 -4.28 16.88
N PHE A 4 5.70 -4.17 15.67
CA PHE A 4 5.18 -2.89 15.17
C PHE A 4 3.98 -2.37 16.00
N ALA A 5 3.15 -3.27 16.53
CA ALA A 5 2.07 -2.90 17.43
C ALA A 5 2.60 -2.29 18.74
N ASP A 6 3.72 -2.81 19.27
CA ASP A 6 4.39 -2.22 20.43
C ASP A 6 4.94 -0.83 20.10
N LEU A 7 5.51 -0.65 18.90
CA LEU A 7 5.96 0.67 18.43
C LEU A 7 4.79 1.67 18.33
N GLU A 8 3.65 1.23 17.79
CA GLU A 8 2.43 2.05 17.71
C GLU A 8 1.89 2.41 19.10
N ALA A 9 2.05 1.55 20.10
CA ALA A 9 1.59 1.81 21.46
C ALA A 9 2.36 2.95 22.13
N ILE A 10 3.64 3.13 21.79
CA ILE A 10 4.51 4.18 22.36
C ILE A 10 4.72 5.38 21.43
N LYS A 11 4.02 5.45 20.28
CA LYS A 11 4.27 6.48 19.24
C LYS A 11 4.16 7.93 19.72
N GLY A 12 3.38 8.20 20.77
CA GLY A 12 3.27 9.54 21.36
C GLY A 12 4.60 10.04 21.95
N GLU A 13 5.47 9.13 22.37
CA GLU A 13 6.81 9.42 22.91
C GLU A 13 7.87 9.52 21.81
N LEU A 14 7.52 9.14 20.57
CA LEU A 14 8.42 9.07 19.43
C LEU A 14 8.24 10.23 18.44
N VAL A 15 7.46 11.25 18.81
CA VAL A 15 7.28 12.45 17.99
C VAL A 15 8.62 13.17 17.82
N GLY A 16 8.98 13.48 16.58
CA GLY A 16 10.26 14.11 16.23
C GLY A 16 11.46 13.16 16.19
N VAL A 17 11.26 11.86 16.43
CA VAL A 17 12.33 10.85 16.35
C VAL A 17 12.40 10.29 14.92
N ASN A 18 13.62 10.17 14.38
CA ASN A 18 13.85 9.41 13.15
C ASN A 18 13.78 7.91 13.45
N LEU A 19 12.76 7.25 12.89
CA LEU A 19 12.49 5.83 13.03
C LEU A 19 13.09 4.97 11.91
N ASP A 20 13.81 5.54 10.95
CA ASP A 20 14.43 4.81 9.83
C ASP A 20 15.23 3.58 10.30
N PRO A 21 16.14 3.67 11.28
CA PRO A 21 16.95 2.52 11.66
C PRO A 21 16.10 1.36 12.19
N LEU A 22 15.02 1.71 12.89
CA LEU A 22 14.13 0.75 13.53
C LEU A 22 13.19 0.09 12.52
N ILE A 23 12.58 0.89 11.63
CA ILE A 23 11.72 0.37 10.58
C ILE A 23 12.52 -0.46 9.59
N ARG A 24 13.71 0.00 9.17
CA ARG A 24 14.59 -0.74 8.24
C ARG A 24 15.04 -2.08 8.81
N ALA A 25 15.48 -2.11 10.07
CA ALA A 25 15.97 -3.35 10.68
C ALA A 25 14.87 -4.42 10.85
N ASN A 26 13.60 -4.03 10.75
CA ASN A 26 12.46 -4.91 10.97
C ASN A 26 11.46 -4.90 9.81
N SER A 27 11.80 -4.37 8.64
CA SER A 27 10.82 -4.16 7.55
C SER A 27 10.14 -5.45 7.10
N ASP A 28 10.89 -6.55 7.14
CA ASP A 28 10.46 -7.85 6.64
C ASP A 28 9.80 -8.70 7.74
N THR A 29 10.12 -8.42 9.00
CA THR A 29 9.67 -9.22 10.16
C THR A 29 8.51 -8.59 10.93
N TRP A 30 8.46 -7.26 10.97
CA TRP A 30 7.34 -6.54 11.55
C TRP A 30 6.14 -6.56 10.63
N ARG A 31 4.96 -6.70 11.23
CA ARG A 31 3.71 -6.83 10.50
C ARG A 31 2.80 -5.64 10.76
N ALA A 32 2.15 -5.17 9.71
CA ALA A 32 1.11 -4.16 9.75
C ALA A 32 -0.12 -4.67 9.00
N LYS A 33 -1.29 -4.15 9.36
CA LYS A 33 -2.56 -4.55 8.73
C LYS A 33 -3.04 -3.54 7.72
N ARG A 34 -2.54 -2.30 7.77
CA ARG A 34 -2.99 -1.23 6.90
C ARG A 34 -1.84 -0.37 6.41
N ALA A 35 -1.90 -0.04 5.12
CA ALA A 35 -1.13 1.06 4.55
C ALA A 35 -2.09 2.06 3.91
N TYR A 36 -1.83 3.34 4.08
CA TYR A 36 -2.58 4.43 3.47
C TYR A 36 -1.63 5.37 2.76
N VAL A 37 -1.95 5.76 1.54
CA VAL A 37 -1.21 6.80 0.80
C VAL A 37 -2.10 8.03 0.70
N GLY A 38 -1.66 9.11 1.35
CA GLY A 38 -2.35 10.40 1.33
C GLY A 38 -1.43 11.49 0.79
N LEU A 39 -1.95 12.71 0.67
CA LEU A 39 -1.11 13.87 0.41
C LEU A 39 -0.21 14.15 1.62
N ALA A 40 1.05 14.46 1.37
CA ALA A 40 1.94 14.96 2.41
C ALA A 40 1.37 16.28 2.94
N VAL A 41 1.03 16.32 4.23
CA VAL A 41 0.51 17.53 4.87
C VAL A 41 1.65 18.53 4.95
N ARG A 42 1.50 19.68 4.29
CA ARG A 42 2.34 20.84 4.53
C ARG A 42 1.82 21.49 5.81
N ASP A 43 2.56 21.39 6.90
CA ASP A 43 2.28 22.26 8.03
C ASP A 43 2.79 23.66 7.68
N HIS A 44 1.98 24.67 7.93
CA HIS A 44 2.37 26.04 7.63
C HIS A 44 3.40 26.57 8.65
N ASP A 45 3.42 25.97 9.84
CA ASP A 45 4.30 26.34 10.96
C ASP A 45 5.61 25.53 10.98
N ASP A 46 5.68 24.43 10.23
CA ASP A 46 6.91 23.63 10.08
C ASP A 46 7.10 23.21 8.60
N PRO A 47 7.78 24.05 7.80
CA PRO A 47 8.01 23.79 6.38
C PRO A 47 8.92 22.57 6.13
N ASP A 48 9.68 22.12 7.14
CA ASP A 48 10.56 20.95 7.04
C ASP A 48 9.78 19.63 7.15
N LEU A 49 8.51 19.65 7.56
CA LEU A 49 7.65 18.46 7.55
C LEU A 49 7.38 17.91 6.15
N VAL A 50 7.47 18.73 5.10
CA VAL A 50 7.29 18.31 3.71
C VAL A 50 8.55 17.59 3.20
N SER A 51 9.73 18.08 3.60
CA SER A 51 11.03 17.47 3.28
C SER A 51 11.36 16.28 4.16
N ASN A 52 10.47 15.89 5.08
CA ASN A 52 10.65 14.75 5.96
C ASN A 52 10.59 13.41 5.18
N THR A 53 11.75 13.04 4.65
CA THR A 53 11.99 11.80 3.91
C THR A 53 12.35 10.63 4.81
N HIS A 54 12.22 10.74 6.14
CA HIS A 54 12.45 9.64 7.07
C HIS A 54 11.14 9.14 7.71
N TRP A 55 11.16 7.90 8.18
CA TRP A 55 10.08 7.31 8.96
C TRP A 55 9.91 8.08 10.28
N SER A 56 8.71 8.58 10.51
CA SER A 56 8.41 9.49 11.61
C SER A 56 6.96 9.35 12.05
N VAL A 57 6.68 9.77 13.29
CA VAL A 57 5.32 9.91 13.79
C VAL A 57 4.78 11.29 13.39
N ILE A 58 3.68 11.30 12.64
CA ILE A 58 2.89 12.51 12.39
C ILE A 58 1.43 12.22 12.75
N GLY A 59 0.88 13.03 13.66
CA GLY A 59 -0.44 12.82 14.23
C GLY A 59 -0.52 11.47 14.95
N SER A 60 -1.41 10.59 14.49
CA SER A 60 -1.64 9.27 15.09
C SER A 60 -0.96 8.10 14.36
N SER A 61 -0.11 8.37 13.37
CA SER A 61 0.40 7.35 12.45
C SER A 61 1.90 7.44 12.24
N ILE A 62 2.52 6.28 12.03
CA ILE A 62 3.91 6.16 11.59
C ILE A 62 3.91 6.19 10.07
N GLY A 63 4.76 7.00 9.48
CA GLY A 63 4.78 7.17 8.04
C GLY A 63 6.04 7.84 7.52
N ARG A 64 6.12 7.97 6.21
CA ARG A 64 7.23 8.59 5.50
C ARG A 64 6.71 9.34 4.28
N ASN A 65 7.23 10.54 4.03
CA ASN A 65 6.88 11.26 2.80
C ASN A 65 7.61 10.64 1.61
N VAL A 66 6.90 10.52 0.51
CA VAL A 66 7.42 10.06 -0.78
C VAL A 66 6.87 11.00 -1.85
N LYS A 67 7.75 11.82 -2.45
CA LYS A 67 7.36 12.93 -3.33
C LYS A 67 6.34 13.87 -2.62
N GLU A 68 5.16 14.07 -3.20
CA GLU A 68 4.09 14.91 -2.63
C GLU A 68 3.08 14.11 -1.79
N GLU A 69 3.34 12.83 -1.60
CA GLU A 69 2.48 11.91 -0.87
C GLU A 69 3.15 11.47 0.44
N ARG A 70 2.36 10.92 1.35
CA ARG A 70 2.84 10.29 2.56
C ARG A 70 2.27 8.89 2.65
N LEU A 71 3.18 7.92 2.79
CA LEU A 71 2.86 6.55 3.15
C LEU A 71 2.69 6.48 4.66
N HIS A 72 1.57 5.91 5.10
CA HIS A 72 1.29 5.64 6.50
C HIS A 72 1.11 4.14 6.70
N LEU A 73 1.62 3.61 7.80
CA LEU A 73 1.44 2.21 8.22
C LEU A 73 0.76 2.14 9.58
N ALA A 74 -0.10 1.14 9.77
CA ALA A 74 -0.72 0.83 11.06
C ALA A 74 -1.05 -0.66 11.19
N ASP A 75 -0.91 -1.19 12.41
CA ASP A 75 -1.46 -2.49 12.81
C ASP A 75 -2.97 -2.40 13.11
N SER A 76 -3.46 -1.25 13.59
CA SER A 76 -4.86 -1.11 13.97
C SER A 76 -5.77 -0.50 12.90
N ALA A 77 -6.91 -1.17 12.70
CA ALA A 77 -8.03 -0.68 11.90
C ALA A 77 -8.64 0.65 12.37
N ARG A 78 -8.36 1.05 13.61
CA ARG A 78 -8.87 2.31 14.15
C ARG A 78 -7.95 3.49 13.80
N THR A 79 -6.68 3.23 13.51
CA THR A 79 -5.66 4.25 13.27
C THR A 79 -5.75 4.82 11.86
N LEU A 80 -5.83 3.96 10.84
CA LEU A 80 -5.93 4.39 9.45
C LEU A 80 -7.32 4.07 8.90
N ARG A 81 -8.07 5.12 8.58
CA ARG A 81 -9.29 5.05 7.78
C ARG A 81 -8.97 5.63 6.43
N GLY A 82 -9.29 4.88 5.38
CA GLY A 82 -9.26 5.40 4.03
C GLY A 82 -10.10 6.66 3.93
N ARG A 83 -9.67 7.58 3.06
CA ARG A 83 -10.51 8.71 2.70
C ARG A 83 -11.16 8.34 1.38
N SER A 84 -12.47 8.11 1.41
CA SER A 84 -13.28 7.91 0.20
C SER A 84 -13.10 9.11 -0.72
N THR A 85 -12.18 8.97 -1.66
CA THR A 85 -12.12 9.79 -2.85
C THR A 85 -12.88 9.02 -3.91
N GLN A 86 -13.65 9.70 -4.76
CA GLN A 86 -14.09 9.08 -6.00
C GLN A 86 -12.86 8.91 -6.89
N SER A 87 -12.01 7.94 -6.55
CA SER A 87 -10.89 7.51 -7.36
C SER A 87 -11.44 6.46 -8.31
N SER A 88 -11.44 6.81 -9.59
CA SER A 88 -11.87 5.94 -10.68
C SER A 88 -10.62 5.56 -11.47
N VAL A 89 -9.90 4.52 -11.01
CA VAL A 89 -8.70 4.02 -11.69
C VAL A 89 -9.12 3.11 -12.82
N LEU A 90 -8.65 3.35 -14.04
CA LEU A 90 -8.90 2.44 -15.16
C LEU A 90 -8.02 1.20 -15.03
N TRP A 91 -8.53 0.05 -15.48
CA TRP A 91 -7.69 -1.16 -15.53
C TRP A 91 -6.43 -0.95 -16.37
N THR A 92 -6.51 -0.19 -17.46
CA THR A 92 -5.36 0.12 -18.32
C THR A 92 -4.24 0.84 -17.59
N ASP A 93 -4.56 1.66 -16.59
CA ASP A 93 -3.58 2.41 -15.81
C ASP A 93 -2.97 1.52 -14.71
N LEU A 94 -3.70 0.51 -14.27
CA LEU A 94 -3.29 -0.40 -13.20
C LEU A 94 -2.61 -1.67 -13.71
N ALA A 95 -2.85 -2.07 -14.96
CA ALA A 95 -2.40 -3.33 -15.52
C ALA A 95 -0.88 -3.48 -15.44
N GLU A 96 -0.12 -2.42 -15.76
CA GLU A 96 1.34 -2.43 -15.72
C GLU A 96 1.87 -2.46 -14.27
N PRO A 97 1.49 -1.55 -13.36
CA PRO A 97 1.90 -1.63 -11.95
C PRO A 97 1.53 -2.95 -11.27
N ALA A 98 0.40 -3.55 -11.65
CA ALA A 98 -0.09 -4.82 -11.11
C ALA A 98 0.66 -6.06 -11.64
N ARG A 99 1.60 -5.92 -12.60
CA ARG A 99 2.33 -7.07 -13.18
C ARG A 99 3.17 -7.82 -12.16
N ASP A 100 3.76 -7.09 -11.23
CA ASP A 100 4.70 -7.64 -10.26
C ASP A 100 4.00 -8.28 -9.06
N PHE A 101 2.67 -8.30 -9.04
CA PHE A 101 1.88 -8.89 -7.98
C PHE A 101 1.12 -10.12 -8.50
N ARG A 102 1.07 -11.15 -7.65
CA ARG A 102 0.15 -12.27 -7.86
C ARG A 102 -1.26 -11.83 -7.47
N LEU A 103 -2.10 -11.57 -8.46
CA LEU A 103 -3.47 -11.11 -8.23
C LEU A 103 -4.35 -12.27 -7.74
N SER A 104 -5.04 -12.06 -6.62
CA SER A 104 -6.07 -12.98 -6.10
C SER A 104 -7.47 -12.57 -6.54
N ARG A 105 -7.70 -11.27 -6.75
CA ARG A 105 -9.02 -10.71 -7.06
C ARG A 105 -8.89 -9.37 -7.79
N VAL A 106 -9.81 -9.07 -8.69
CA VAL A 106 -10.01 -7.72 -9.23
C VAL A 106 -11.51 -7.45 -9.31
N GLU A 107 -11.94 -6.32 -8.75
CA GLU A 107 -13.31 -5.83 -8.88
C GLU A 107 -13.39 -4.70 -9.90
N LEU A 108 -14.10 -4.97 -10.99
CA LEU A 108 -14.39 -4.04 -12.06
C LEU A 108 -15.79 -3.45 -11.89
N ARG A 109 -15.91 -2.14 -12.05
CA ARG A 109 -17.16 -1.38 -12.05
C ARG A 109 -17.30 -0.62 -13.35
N GLY A 110 -18.26 -1.03 -14.16
CA GLY A 110 -18.71 -0.30 -15.33
C GLY A 110 -19.92 0.58 -15.01
N VAL A 111 -20.46 1.22 -16.04
CA VAL A 111 -21.66 2.06 -15.91
C VAL A 111 -22.90 1.19 -15.67
N THR A 112 -22.96 0.03 -16.32
CA THR A 112 -24.16 -0.81 -16.32
C THR A 112 -24.02 -2.05 -15.43
N ARG A 113 -22.78 -2.49 -15.19
CA ARG A 113 -22.52 -3.74 -14.47
C ARG A 113 -21.28 -3.65 -13.60
N SER A 114 -21.15 -4.60 -12.68
CA SER A 114 -19.92 -4.84 -11.95
C SER A 114 -19.54 -6.31 -12.11
N VAL A 115 -18.24 -6.57 -12.25
CA VAL A 115 -17.68 -7.90 -12.47
C VAL A 115 -16.54 -8.10 -11.48
N ALA A 116 -16.55 -9.22 -10.76
CA ALA A 116 -15.43 -9.64 -9.93
C ALA A 116 -14.77 -10.85 -10.57
N VAL A 117 -13.46 -10.77 -10.81
CA VAL A 117 -12.63 -11.89 -11.25
C VAL A 117 -11.78 -12.31 -10.06
N ASN A 118 -11.75 -13.60 -9.73
CA ASN A 118 -11.03 -14.13 -8.57
C ASN A 118 -10.25 -15.40 -8.93
N ALA A 119 -9.23 -15.70 -8.12
CA ALA A 119 -8.33 -16.82 -8.34
C ALA A 119 -8.96 -18.19 -8.04
N GLU A 120 -10.10 -18.26 -7.36
CA GLU A 120 -10.85 -19.51 -7.18
C GLU A 120 -11.47 -19.98 -8.50
N GLN A 121 -11.79 -19.03 -9.38
CA GLN A 121 -12.46 -19.25 -10.66
C GLN A 121 -11.53 -19.10 -11.85
N SER A 122 -10.32 -18.56 -11.64
CA SER A 122 -9.37 -18.21 -12.68
C SER A 122 -7.93 -18.56 -12.30
N VAL A 123 -7.24 -19.27 -13.20
CA VAL A 123 -5.81 -19.57 -13.05
C VAL A 123 -4.95 -18.35 -13.35
N ASP A 124 -5.44 -17.44 -14.20
CA ASP A 124 -4.80 -16.16 -14.52
C ASP A 124 -5.82 -15.01 -14.44
N VAL A 125 -5.93 -14.44 -13.24
CA VAL A 125 -6.83 -13.31 -12.95
C VAL A 125 -6.54 -12.13 -13.87
N ARG A 126 -5.28 -11.89 -14.27
CA ARG A 126 -4.91 -10.75 -15.10
C ARG A 126 -5.43 -10.91 -16.52
N GLU A 127 -5.13 -12.05 -17.15
CA GLU A 127 -5.61 -12.35 -18.50
C GLU A 127 -7.15 -12.30 -18.58
N ASP A 128 -7.82 -12.81 -17.53
CA ASP A 128 -9.28 -12.80 -17.47
C ASP A 128 -9.88 -11.40 -17.31
N VAL A 129 -9.26 -10.54 -16.50
CA VAL A 129 -9.66 -9.13 -16.39
C VAL A 129 -9.47 -8.41 -17.72
N GLU A 130 -8.37 -8.65 -18.42
CA GLU A 130 -8.14 -8.09 -19.76
C GLU A 130 -9.18 -8.58 -20.78
N ARG A 131 -9.52 -9.87 -20.73
CA ARG A 131 -10.55 -10.45 -21.60
C ARG A 131 -11.93 -9.85 -21.29
N VAL A 132 -12.30 -9.74 -20.02
CA VAL A 132 -13.56 -9.13 -19.58
C VAL A 132 -13.65 -7.66 -20.02
N SER A 133 -12.61 -6.88 -19.75
CA SER A 133 -12.57 -5.45 -20.11
C SER A 133 -12.61 -5.19 -21.61
N ARG A 134 -12.13 -6.12 -22.43
CA ARG A 134 -12.23 -6.06 -23.90
C ARG A 134 -13.54 -6.63 -24.47
N SER A 135 -14.29 -7.42 -23.68
CA SER A 135 -15.49 -8.13 -24.17
C SER A 135 -16.76 -7.28 -24.11
N PHE A 136 -16.78 -6.24 -23.29
CA PHE A 136 -17.94 -5.34 -23.16
C PHE A 136 -17.61 -3.97 -23.76
N ASP A 137 -18.59 -3.35 -24.41
CA ASP A 137 -18.51 -1.99 -24.93
C ASP A 137 -18.79 -0.97 -23.80
N GLU A 138 -18.04 -1.06 -22.71
CA GLU A 138 -18.08 -0.10 -21.61
C GLU A 138 -16.71 0.06 -20.94
N THR A 139 -16.48 1.24 -20.38
CA THR A 139 -15.28 1.51 -19.58
C THR A 139 -15.43 0.92 -18.18
N PHE A 140 -14.46 0.12 -17.77
CA PHE A 140 -14.38 -0.41 -16.42
C PHE A 140 -13.36 0.34 -15.57
N PHE A 141 -13.80 0.73 -14.38
CA PHE A 141 -12.93 1.21 -13.30
C PHE A 141 -12.67 0.08 -12.32
N VAL A 142 -11.47 0.08 -11.74
CA VAL A 142 -11.10 -0.87 -10.69
C VAL A 142 -11.44 -0.26 -9.34
N SER A 143 -12.31 -0.93 -8.57
CA SER A 143 -12.61 -0.51 -7.20
C SER A 143 -11.73 -1.19 -6.16
N GLU A 144 -11.36 -2.44 -6.42
CA GLU A 144 -10.55 -3.25 -5.53
C GLU A 144 -9.62 -4.19 -6.31
N VAL A 145 -8.41 -4.37 -5.79
CA VAL A 145 -7.50 -5.45 -6.20
C VAL A 145 -7.06 -6.25 -4.99
N GLY A 146 -7.27 -7.56 -5.02
CA GLY A 146 -6.64 -8.50 -4.11
C GLY A 146 -5.27 -8.91 -4.64
N VAL A 147 -4.25 -8.79 -3.81
CA VAL A 147 -2.89 -9.27 -4.08
C VAL A 147 -2.51 -10.32 -3.05
N ARG A 148 -1.81 -11.35 -3.50
CA ARG A 148 -1.25 -12.40 -2.65
C ARG A 148 0.22 -12.10 -2.43
N LEU A 149 0.55 -11.79 -1.19
CA LEU A 149 1.90 -11.48 -0.74
C LEU A 149 2.58 -12.76 -0.28
N GLU A 150 3.87 -12.87 -0.55
CA GLU A 150 4.64 -14.05 -0.19
C GLU A 150 4.66 -14.22 1.34
N SER A 151 4.72 -15.48 1.77
CA SER A 151 4.92 -15.83 3.16
C SER A 151 6.30 -16.41 3.33
N GLU A 152 6.90 -16.17 4.50
CA GLU A 152 8.15 -16.81 4.90
C GLU A 152 7.97 -18.34 5.04
N ASP A 153 6.74 -18.80 5.25
CA ASP A 153 6.39 -20.21 5.29
C ASP A 153 5.98 -20.70 3.88
N PRO A 154 6.82 -21.52 3.22
CA PRO A 154 6.57 -22.01 1.86
C PRO A 154 5.35 -22.93 1.76
N ASP A 155 4.85 -23.47 2.88
CA ASP A 155 3.66 -24.32 2.91
C ASP A 155 2.36 -23.51 3.06
N THR A 156 2.46 -22.18 3.20
CA THR A 156 1.31 -21.29 3.26
C THR A 156 1.07 -20.59 1.93
N ASP A 157 -0.20 -20.41 1.57
CA ASP A 157 -0.64 -19.73 0.35
C ASP A 157 -0.39 -18.20 0.37
N GLY A 158 0.52 -17.70 1.21
CA GLY A 158 0.77 -16.28 1.37
C GLY A 158 -0.30 -15.54 2.18
N VAL A 159 -0.09 -14.24 2.34
CA VAL A 159 -1.04 -13.34 2.99
C VAL A 159 -1.78 -12.53 1.92
N GLU A 160 -3.10 -12.51 1.99
CA GLU A 160 -3.89 -11.65 1.10
C GLU A 160 -3.92 -10.20 1.61
N ALA A 161 -3.71 -9.27 0.69
CA ALA A 161 -3.93 -7.85 0.90
C ALA A 161 -4.91 -7.31 -0.13
N ARG A 162 -5.89 -6.53 0.34
CA ARG A 162 -6.90 -5.86 -0.49
C ARG A 162 -6.52 -4.40 -0.67
N VAL A 163 -6.42 -3.98 -1.91
CA VAL A 163 -6.14 -2.60 -2.33
C VAL A 163 -7.45 -1.93 -2.68
N LEU A 164 -7.93 -1.08 -1.78
CA LEU A 164 -9.15 -0.29 -1.92
C LEU A 164 -8.80 1.05 -2.59
N LEU A 165 -8.90 1.11 -3.91
CA LEU A 165 -8.41 2.24 -4.70
C LEU A 165 -9.18 3.55 -4.46
N GLY A 166 -10.50 3.45 -4.19
CA GLY A 166 -11.33 4.58 -3.79
C GLY A 166 -10.86 5.26 -2.49
N ASP A 167 -10.28 4.46 -1.61
CA ASP A 167 -9.92 4.85 -0.25
C ASP A 167 -8.43 5.16 -0.07
N SER A 168 -7.65 4.94 -1.13
CA SER A 168 -6.20 4.95 -1.13
C SER A 168 -5.60 4.08 0.00
N LEU A 169 -6.18 2.90 0.21
CA LEU A 169 -5.93 2.05 1.37
C LEU A 169 -5.59 0.63 0.95
N VAL A 170 -4.57 0.04 1.57
CA VAL A 170 -4.27 -1.39 1.50
C VAL A 170 -4.60 -2.01 2.85
N VAL A 171 -5.29 -3.16 2.84
CA VAL A 171 -5.73 -3.88 4.04
C VAL A 171 -5.30 -5.33 3.97
N SER A 172 -4.53 -5.77 4.96
CA SER A 172 -4.17 -7.18 5.19
C SER A 172 -4.66 -7.58 6.58
N ASP A 173 -5.75 -8.36 6.65
CA ASP A 173 -6.40 -8.67 7.93
C ASP A 173 -5.52 -9.57 8.83
N ALA A 174 -4.73 -10.45 8.22
CA ALA A 174 -3.75 -11.30 8.92
C ALA A 174 -2.43 -10.57 9.24
N GLY A 175 -2.18 -9.41 8.61
CA GLY A 175 -0.95 -8.65 8.73
C GLY A 175 0.12 -9.12 7.74
N ALA A 176 0.60 -8.17 6.93
CA ALA A 176 1.72 -8.37 6.00
C ALA A 176 2.99 -7.70 6.56
N SER A 177 4.16 -8.07 6.02
CA SER A 177 5.40 -7.36 6.36
C SER A 177 5.26 -5.87 6.04
N LEU A 178 6.01 -5.01 6.75
CA LEU A 178 6.00 -3.58 6.46
C LEU A 178 6.48 -3.31 5.02
N ALA A 179 7.48 -4.07 4.56
CA ALA A 179 8.03 -3.99 3.22
C ALA A 179 6.98 -4.30 2.15
N ASP A 180 6.29 -5.44 2.27
CA ASP A 180 5.26 -5.84 1.30
C ASP A 180 4.11 -4.84 1.27
N LEU A 181 3.62 -4.44 2.45
CA LEU A 181 2.47 -3.55 2.54
C LEU A 181 2.80 -2.15 2.00
N ALA A 182 4.01 -1.65 2.27
CA ALA A 182 4.52 -0.42 1.67
C ALA A 182 4.65 -0.54 0.16
N GLY A 183 5.21 -1.66 -0.33
CA GLY A 183 5.41 -1.91 -1.76
C GLY A 183 4.10 -1.96 -2.54
N VAL A 184 3.10 -2.67 -2.03
CA VAL A 184 1.76 -2.69 -2.61
C VAL A 184 1.14 -1.30 -2.63
N ALA A 185 1.21 -0.57 -1.51
CA ALA A 185 0.60 0.75 -1.41
C ALA A 185 1.25 1.76 -2.36
N LEU A 186 2.58 1.83 -2.40
CA LEU A 186 3.27 2.79 -3.26
C LEU A 186 3.13 2.48 -4.75
N ARG A 187 2.97 1.22 -5.13
CA ARG A 187 2.87 0.84 -6.55
C ARG A 187 1.44 0.88 -7.08
N LEU A 188 0.46 0.48 -6.27
CA LEU A 188 -0.92 0.36 -6.73
C LEU A 188 -1.82 1.50 -6.28
N VAL A 189 -1.42 2.29 -5.28
CA VAL A 189 -2.24 3.38 -4.73
C VAL A 189 -1.67 4.76 -5.00
N SER A 190 -0.34 4.92 -5.02
CA SER A 190 0.28 6.22 -5.27
C SER A 190 -0.16 6.80 -6.62
N ARG A 191 -0.53 8.08 -6.60
CA ARG A 191 -0.87 8.83 -7.82
C ARG A 191 0.36 9.28 -8.58
N SER A 192 1.51 9.30 -7.91
CA SER A 192 2.76 9.83 -8.44
C SER A 192 3.54 8.83 -9.29
N GLY A 193 3.01 7.60 -9.49
CA GLY A 193 3.70 6.52 -10.20
C GLY A 193 5.07 6.26 -9.58
N ILE A 194 5.11 5.55 -8.44
CA ILE A 194 6.39 5.25 -7.77
C ILE A 194 6.97 3.98 -8.37
N GLU A 195 8.14 4.13 -8.98
CA GLU A 195 8.88 3.01 -9.57
C GLU A 195 9.42 2.07 -8.48
N ALA A 196 9.64 0.80 -8.83
CA ALA A 196 10.07 -0.22 -7.88
C ALA A 196 11.39 0.13 -7.15
N GLU A 197 12.33 0.79 -7.83
CA GLU A 197 13.59 1.25 -7.22
C GLU A 197 13.34 2.31 -6.13
N GLN A 198 12.38 3.21 -6.35
CA GLN A 198 12.01 4.23 -5.36
C GLN A 198 11.27 3.62 -4.16
N VAL A 199 10.53 2.53 -4.37
CA VAL A 199 9.92 1.76 -3.28
C VAL A 199 10.99 1.11 -2.41
N GLN A 200 12.03 0.54 -3.04
CA GLN A 200 13.19 0.03 -2.32
C GLN A 200 13.91 1.15 -1.56
N ASP A 201 14.01 2.36 -2.11
CA ASP A 201 14.55 3.48 -1.32
C ASP A 201 13.67 3.81 -0.11
N VAL A 202 12.35 3.73 -0.24
CA VAL A 202 11.41 3.99 0.87
C VAL A 202 11.51 2.94 1.99
N ILE A 203 11.82 1.69 1.64
CA ILE A 203 11.90 0.56 2.57
C ILE A 203 13.34 0.35 3.08
N ALA A 204 14.34 0.44 2.19
CA ALA A 204 15.73 0.09 2.42
C ALA A 204 16.67 1.29 2.68
N SER A 205 16.35 2.49 2.18
CA SER A 205 17.19 3.71 2.18
C SER A 205 18.71 3.53 2.32
N PHE A 206 19.35 3.52 1.15
CA PHE A 206 20.76 3.68 0.81
C PHE A 206 21.76 4.05 1.91
N GLU A 207 22.81 3.23 2.00
CA GLU A 207 24.14 3.66 2.41
C GLU A 207 24.71 4.65 1.39
N HIS A 208 24.90 5.93 1.78
CA HIS A 208 26.07 6.79 1.49
C HIS A 208 25.68 8.28 1.53
N ARG A 209 25.99 8.93 2.66
CA ARG A 209 26.66 10.23 2.61
C ARG A 209 27.98 10.07 3.35
N GLN A 210 29.05 9.87 2.57
CA GLN A 210 30.40 10.26 2.98
C GLN A 210 30.60 11.72 2.61
#